data_AF-A0A6G2QLK9-F1
#
_entry.id   AF-A0A6G2QLK9-F1
#
_cell.length_a   1.000
_cell.length_b   1.000
_cell.length_c   1.000
_cell.angle_alpha   90.00
_cell.angle_beta   90.00
_cell.angle_gamma   90.00
#
_symmetry.space_group_name_H-M   'P 1'
#
loop_
_entity.id
_entity.type
_entity.pdbx_description
1 polymer ?
#
loop_
_entity_poly.entity_id
_entity_poly.type
_entity_poly.pdbx_seq_one_letter_code
_entity_poly.pdbx_strand_id
1 'polypeptide(L)'
;SGTDQPSETGGPDSSAPADGTVPADFLGSWSTTIDNASGEHSRRLTVQQGEVGDTVLSLVADGPTGNGTYHCVFEADLTAVHGSGTRLVIGPSTVTVGQPRSACTPGSASEITLLPDGSLKRVNTGNGEQLTYRRD
;
A
#
# COMPACT_ATOMS: atom_id res chain seq x y z
N SER A 1 -19.83 54.47 -1.38
CA SER A 1 -18.74 54.47 -0.40
C SER A 1 -19.06 53.53 0.75
N GLY A 2 -18.28 52.43 0.91
CA GLY A 2 -18.04 51.60 2.11
C GLY A 2 -19.24 50.91 2.78
N THR A 3 -19.16 49.69 3.33
CA THR A 3 -18.01 49.04 3.98
C THR A 3 -18.14 47.50 3.96
N ASP A 4 -17.01 46.83 3.78
CA ASP A 4 -16.72 45.39 3.91
C ASP A 4 -17.10 44.73 5.26
N GLN A 5 -17.38 43.42 5.23
CA GLN A 5 -17.18 42.48 6.34
C GLN A 5 -16.74 41.10 5.77
N PRO A 6 -15.80 40.37 6.42
CA PRO A 6 -14.82 39.56 5.72
C PRO A 6 -15.24 38.11 5.47
N SER A 7 -14.52 37.51 4.53
CA SER A 7 -14.58 36.13 4.07
C SER A 7 -14.35 35.11 5.18
N GLU A 8 -15.31 34.21 5.37
CA GLU A 8 -15.05 32.87 5.92
C GLU A 8 -15.02 31.88 4.75
N THR A 9 -13.84 31.36 4.44
CA THR A 9 -13.74 30.03 3.83
C THR A 9 -12.44 29.44 4.33
N GLY A 10 -12.54 28.59 5.36
CA GLY A 10 -11.45 27.72 5.77
C GLY A 10 -10.95 26.96 4.54
N GLY A 11 -9.71 27.21 4.16
CA GLY A 11 -9.04 26.44 3.12
C GLY A 11 -8.92 24.98 3.56
N PRO A 12 -8.79 24.04 2.62
CA PRO A 12 -8.61 22.63 2.96
C PRO A 12 -7.37 22.49 3.86
N ASP A 13 -7.57 21.88 5.02
CA ASP A 13 -6.49 21.40 5.88
C ASP A 13 -5.52 20.59 5.03
N SER A 14 -4.39 21.20 4.66
CA SER A 14 -3.19 20.44 4.35
C SER A 14 -2.72 19.90 5.68
N SER A 15 -3.24 18.74 6.07
CA SER A 15 -2.76 18.00 7.23
C SER A 15 -1.25 17.94 7.11
N ALA A 16 -0.54 18.56 8.05
CA ALA A 16 0.89 18.35 8.20
C ALA A 16 1.14 16.84 8.20
N PRO A 17 2.23 16.35 7.56
CA PRO A 17 2.54 14.92 7.64
C PRO A 17 2.57 14.53 9.11
N ALA A 18 1.83 13.49 9.48
CA ALA A 18 1.97 12.93 10.82
C ALA A 18 3.45 12.58 11.02
N ASP A 19 4.03 12.95 12.16
CA ASP A 19 5.40 12.57 12.49
C ASP A 19 5.47 11.05 12.57
N GLY A 20 6.09 10.40 11.58
CA GLY A 20 6.25 8.96 11.53
C GLY A 20 7.48 8.53 10.73
N THR A 21 7.90 7.27 10.92
CA THR A 21 9.12 6.73 10.31
C THR A 21 8.99 6.46 8.80
N VAL A 22 7.77 6.26 8.28
CA VAL A 22 7.55 6.03 6.85
C VAL A 22 7.77 7.34 6.07
N PRO A 23 8.65 7.40 5.06
CA PRO A 23 8.85 8.62 4.29
C PRO A 23 7.63 9.00 3.46
N ALA A 24 7.36 10.31 3.34
CA ALA A 24 6.13 10.84 2.74
C ALA A 24 5.88 10.34 1.30
N ASP A 25 6.94 10.15 0.50
CA ASP A 25 6.82 9.73 -0.89
C ASP A 25 6.27 8.30 -1.05
N PHE A 26 6.29 7.47 0.01
CA PHE A 26 5.67 6.13 -0.02
C PHE A 26 4.17 6.19 0.25
N LEU A 27 3.70 7.21 0.96
CA LEU A 27 2.33 7.26 1.46
C LEU A 27 1.30 7.36 0.35
N GLY A 28 0.12 6.79 0.62
CA GLY A 28 -1.02 6.79 -0.28
C GLY A 28 -1.29 5.41 -0.88
N SER A 29 -2.11 5.40 -1.93
CA SER A 29 -2.56 4.18 -2.58
C SER A 29 -1.89 3.97 -3.94
N TRP A 30 -1.65 2.70 -4.23
CA TRP A 30 -0.87 2.22 -5.35
C TRP A 30 -1.54 0.99 -5.96
N SER A 31 -1.67 0.93 -7.28
CA SER A 31 -2.33 -0.17 -7.97
C SER A 31 -1.47 -0.85 -9.02
N THR A 32 -1.74 -2.12 -9.25
CA THR A 32 -1.19 -2.91 -10.37
C THR A 32 -2.16 -4.02 -10.76
N THR A 33 -1.97 -4.57 -11.95
CA THR A 33 -2.70 -5.74 -12.44
C THR A 33 -1.73 -6.84 -12.83
N ILE A 34 -2.17 -8.09 -12.65
CA ILE A 34 -1.43 -9.30 -13.02
C ILE A 34 -2.36 -10.14 -13.87
N ASP A 35 -2.00 -10.32 -15.14
CA ASP A 35 -2.77 -11.16 -16.05
C ASP A 35 -2.24 -12.59 -16.05
N ASN A 36 -3.15 -13.56 -16.02
CA ASN A 36 -2.84 -14.96 -16.26
C ASN A 36 -3.99 -15.67 -16.99
N ALA A 37 -3.87 -16.98 -17.17
CA ALA A 37 -4.86 -17.77 -17.89
C ALA A 37 -6.28 -17.74 -17.28
N SER A 38 -6.42 -17.40 -16.00
CA SER A 38 -7.73 -17.26 -15.33
C SER A 38 -8.33 -15.87 -15.47
N GLY A 39 -7.57 -14.87 -15.89
CA GLY A 39 -8.01 -13.49 -16.14
C GLY A 39 -7.10 -12.45 -15.51
N GLU A 40 -7.62 -11.25 -15.36
CA GLU A 40 -6.94 -10.13 -14.71
C GLU A 40 -7.10 -10.20 -13.18
N HIS A 41 -5.99 -10.01 -12.46
CA HIS A 41 -5.96 -9.95 -11.01
C HIS A 41 -5.49 -8.55 -10.57
N SER A 42 -6.32 -7.83 -9.83
CA SER A 42 -5.97 -6.50 -9.35
C SER A 42 -5.31 -6.56 -7.98
N ARG A 43 -4.45 -5.57 -7.73
CA ARG A 43 -3.80 -5.34 -6.44
C ARG A 43 -3.88 -3.86 -6.13
N ARG A 44 -4.42 -3.49 -4.97
CA ARG A 44 -4.37 -2.12 -4.44
C ARG A 44 -3.66 -2.13 -3.10
N LEU A 45 -2.46 -1.59 -3.09
CA LEU A 45 -1.58 -1.44 -1.94
C LEU A 45 -1.77 -0.04 -1.37
N THR A 46 -2.01 0.09 -0.07
CA THR A 46 -2.01 1.36 0.64
C THR A 46 -0.88 1.37 1.65
N VAL A 47 -0.08 2.44 1.61
CA VAL A 47 0.94 2.73 2.63
C VAL A 47 0.46 3.91 3.46
N GLN A 48 0.44 3.73 4.77
CA GLN A 48 0.08 4.76 5.74
C GLN A 48 1.27 5.14 6.64
N GLN A 49 1.12 6.23 7.39
CA GLN A 49 2.12 6.60 8.40
C GLN A 49 2.16 5.60 9.55
N GLY A 50 3.32 5.50 10.19
CA GLY A 50 3.56 4.66 11.36
C GLY A 50 5.03 4.54 11.72
N GLU A 51 5.29 3.92 12.87
CA GLU A 51 6.61 3.60 13.39
C GLU A 51 6.99 2.14 13.08
N VAL A 52 8.25 1.78 13.38
CA VAL A 52 8.66 0.37 13.36
C VAL A 52 7.86 -0.41 14.40
N GLY A 53 7.20 -1.47 13.96
CA GLY A 53 6.26 -2.29 14.74
C GLY A 53 4.79 -2.01 14.44
N ASP A 54 4.48 -0.89 13.77
CA ASP A 54 3.10 -0.55 13.42
C ASP A 54 2.68 -1.19 12.09
N THR A 55 1.39 -1.47 11.95
CA THR A 55 0.76 -1.83 10.68
C THR A 55 0.75 -0.62 9.75
N VAL A 56 1.59 -0.64 8.71
CA VAL A 56 1.74 0.46 7.75
C VAL A 56 1.27 0.10 6.35
N LEU A 57 1.04 -1.18 6.07
CA LEU A 57 0.67 -1.66 4.74
C LEU A 57 -0.66 -2.40 4.82
N SER A 58 -1.59 -1.99 3.95
CA SER A 58 -2.76 -2.79 3.57
C SER A 58 -2.67 -3.16 2.09
N LEU A 59 -3.05 -4.38 1.73
CA LEU A 59 -3.12 -4.84 0.35
C LEU A 59 -4.48 -5.49 0.11
N VAL A 60 -5.25 -4.91 -0.79
CA VAL A 60 -6.44 -5.53 -1.35
C VAL A 60 -6.06 -6.28 -2.62
N ALA A 61 -6.53 -7.52 -2.73
CA ALA A 61 -6.34 -8.35 -3.89
C ALA A 61 -7.66 -8.96 -4.33
N ASP A 62 -7.99 -8.72 -5.60
CA ASP A 62 -9.18 -9.26 -6.23
C ASP A 62 -8.79 -9.99 -7.50
N GLY A 63 -9.63 -10.94 -7.90
CA GLY A 63 -9.45 -11.62 -9.17
C GLY A 63 -10.34 -12.85 -9.32
N PRO A 64 -10.30 -13.48 -10.49
CA PRO A 64 -11.02 -14.71 -10.75
C PRO A 64 -10.44 -15.89 -9.98
N THR A 65 -11.30 -16.86 -9.70
CA THR A 65 -10.95 -18.24 -9.32
C THR A 65 -11.54 -19.19 -10.37
N GLY A 66 -11.22 -20.49 -10.30
CA GLY A 66 -11.71 -21.47 -11.28
C GLY A 66 -13.24 -21.56 -11.40
N ASN A 67 -13.99 -21.10 -10.40
CA ASN A 67 -15.46 -21.15 -10.38
C ASN A 67 -16.10 -19.89 -9.76
N GLY A 68 -15.39 -18.76 -9.69
CA GLY A 68 -15.89 -17.54 -9.07
C GLY A 68 -14.84 -16.45 -9.01
N THR A 69 -14.83 -15.69 -7.92
CA THR A 69 -13.83 -14.66 -7.63
C THR A 69 -13.25 -14.85 -6.24
N TYR A 70 -12.11 -14.21 -5.98
CA TYR A 70 -11.60 -14.03 -4.64
C TYR A 70 -11.53 -12.54 -4.29
N HIS A 71 -11.67 -12.25 -3.00
CA HIS A 71 -11.34 -10.97 -2.37
C HIS A 71 -10.50 -11.26 -1.13
N CYS A 72 -9.28 -10.74 -1.10
CA CYS A 72 -8.37 -10.87 0.04
C CYS A 72 -7.89 -9.49 0.48
N VAL A 73 -7.93 -9.24 1.79
CA VAL A 73 -7.30 -8.07 2.41
C VAL A 73 -6.20 -8.57 3.32
N PHE A 74 -5.02 -7.99 3.13
CA PHE A 74 -3.83 -8.29 3.92
C PHE A 74 -3.33 -7.05 4.63
N GLU A 75 -2.74 -7.26 5.80
CA GLU A 75 -2.06 -6.22 6.56
C GLU A 75 -0.67 -6.67 6.96
N ALA A 76 0.29 -5.74 7.02
CA ALA A 76 1.66 -6.02 7.40
C ALA A 76 2.33 -4.83 8.09
N ASP A 77 3.24 -5.18 9.00
CA ASP A 77 3.92 -4.21 9.85
C ASP A 77 5.23 -3.72 9.24
N LEU A 78 5.59 -2.49 9.58
CA LEU A 78 6.92 -1.96 9.30
C LEU A 78 7.93 -2.60 10.25
N THR A 79 9.00 -3.18 9.72
CA THR A 79 10.04 -3.81 10.53
C THR A 79 11.35 -3.02 10.54
N ALA A 80 11.62 -2.27 9.48
CA ALA A 80 12.74 -1.34 9.41
C ALA A 80 12.57 -0.35 8.23
N VAL A 81 13.33 0.73 8.27
CA VAL A 81 13.56 1.62 7.12
C VAL A 81 15.06 1.70 6.86
N HIS A 82 15.48 1.38 5.64
CA HIS A 82 16.87 1.30 5.23
C HIS A 82 17.22 2.39 4.20
N GLY A 83 18.53 2.56 3.97
CA GLY A 83 19.06 3.43 2.92
C GLY A 83 18.62 4.89 3.09
N SER A 84 18.63 5.39 4.33
CA SER A 84 18.21 6.75 4.67
C SER A 84 16.81 7.11 4.19
N GLY A 85 15.86 6.17 4.30
CA GLY A 85 14.46 6.40 3.90
C GLY A 85 14.14 6.00 2.46
N THR A 86 15.03 5.28 1.76
CA THR A 86 14.76 4.87 0.37
C THR A 86 14.15 3.46 0.25
N ARG A 87 14.08 2.73 1.36
CA ARG A 87 13.57 1.35 1.39
C ARG A 87 12.80 1.06 2.67
N LEU A 88 11.55 0.63 2.52
CA LEU A 88 10.77 0.07 3.62
C LEU A 88 10.98 -1.44 3.69
N VAL A 89 11.16 -1.97 4.89
CA VAL A 89 11.19 -3.41 5.15
C VAL A 89 9.90 -3.79 5.86
N ILE A 90 9.07 -4.57 5.19
CA ILE A 90 7.73 -4.96 5.63
C ILE A 90 7.77 -6.42 6.09
N GLY A 91 7.22 -6.69 7.26
CA GLY A 91 7.09 -8.04 7.81
C GLY A 91 6.17 -8.95 6.97
N PRO A 92 6.04 -10.23 7.34
CA PRO A 92 5.02 -11.11 6.76
C PRO A 92 3.63 -10.52 6.93
N SER A 93 2.76 -10.70 5.94
CA SER A 93 1.39 -10.19 6.02
C SER A 93 0.43 -11.20 6.64
N THR A 94 -0.59 -10.72 7.32
CA THR A 94 -1.72 -11.52 7.80
C THR A 94 -2.93 -11.33 6.88
N VAL A 95 -3.88 -12.27 6.91
CA VAL A 95 -5.16 -12.16 6.18
C VAL A 95 -6.22 -11.62 7.14
N THR A 96 -6.69 -10.40 6.92
CA THR A 96 -7.75 -9.79 7.72
C THR A 96 -9.13 -10.09 7.14
N VAL A 97 -9.25 -10.12 5.81
CA VAL A 97 -10.45 -10.53 5.08
C VAL A 97 -10.08 -11.55 4.01
N GLY A 98 -10.90 -12.59 3.87
CA GLY A 98 -10.74 -13.58 2.81
C GLY A 98 -12.06 -14.19 2.38
N GLN A 99 -12.40 -14.04 1.10
CA GLN A 99 -13.65 -14.48 0.50
C GLN A 99 -13.38 -15.14 -0.86
N PRO A 100 -13.48 -16.48 -0.98
CA PRO A 100 -13.58 -17.43 0.13
C PRO A 100 -12.27 -17.47 0.95
N ARG A 101 -12.37 -17.81 2.24
CA ARG A 101 -11.18 -17.82 3.13
C ARG A 101 -10.07 -18.76 2.63
N SER A 102 -10.42 -19.84 1.94
CA SER A 102 -9.48 -20.79 1.36
C SER A 102 -8.67 -20.24 0.18
N ALA A 103 -9.06 -19.10 -0.40
CA ALA A 103 -8.34 -18.48 -1.51
C ALA A 103 -7.22 -17.52 -1.05
N CYS A 104 -7.13 -17.22 0.26
CA CYS A 104 -6.23 -16.21 0.79
C CYS A 104 -5.20 -16.85 1.74
N THR A 105 -3.92 -16.64 1.45
CA THR A 105 -2.81 -17.16 2.27
C THR A 105 -1.93 -15.99 2.72
N PRO A 106 -1.49 -15.95 4.00
CA PRO A 106 -0.48 -15.01 4.47
C PRO A 106 0.71 -14.86 3.50
N GLY A 107 1.14 -13.63 3.28
CA GLY A 107 2.29 -13.33 2.42
C GLY A 107 3.60 -13.36 3.20
N SER A 108 4.69 -13.73 2.54
CA SER A 108 6.04 -13.55 3.08
C SER A 108 6.38 -12.07 3.26
N ALA A 109 7.44 -11.81 4.04
CA ALA A 109 8.03 -10.48 4.17
C ALA A 109 8.43 -9.88 2.80
N SER A 110 8.51 -8.55 2.75
CA SER A 110 8.82 -7.85 1.50
C SER A 110 9.57 -6.55 1.71
N GLU A 111 10.30 -6.11 0.70
CA GLU A 111 10.90 -4.78 0.64
C GLU A 111 10.13 -3.91 -0.34
N ILE A 112 10.01 -2.62 -0.04
CA ILE A 112 9.37 -1.63 -0.89
C ILE A 112 10.33 -0.48 -1.16
N THR A 113 10.48 -0.11 -2.44
CA THR A 113 11.32 1.00 -2.89
C THR A 113 10.57 1.82 -3.94
N LEU A 114 10.79 3.13 -3.99
CA LEU A 114 10.38 3.95 -5.11
C LEU A 114 11.40 3.87 -6.24
N LEU A 115 10.91 3.73 -7.47
CA LEU A 115 11.71 3.78 -8.67
C LEU A 115 11.85 5.23 -9.16
N PRO A 116 12.85 5.54 -10.01
CA PRO A 116 13.04 6.90 -10.53
C PRO A 116 11.85 7.46 -11.32
N ASP A 117 10.99 6.60 -11.84
CA ASP A 117 9.75 7.00 -12.55
C ASP A 117 8.57 7.28 -11.60
N GLY A 118 8.81 7.24 -10.28
CA GLY A 118 7.81 7.46 -9.25
C GLY A 118 6.92 6.25 -8.96
N SER A 119 7.15 5.10 -9.62
CA SER A 119 6.43 3.87 -9.32
C SER A 119 6.96 3.18 -8.07
N LEU A 120 6.10 2.41 -7.40
CA LEU A 120 6.47 1.64 -6.21
C LEU A 120 6.82 0.22 -6.63
N LYS A 121 8.04 -0.24 -6.34
CA LYS A 121 8.45 -1.63 -6.50
C LYS A 121 8.37 -2.35 -5.17
N ARG A 122 7.68 -3.49 -5.13
CA ARG A 122 7.66 -4.41 -4.00
C ARG A 122 8.35 -5.72 -4.39
N VAL A 123 9.24 -6.21 -3.54
CA VAL A 123 9.94 -7.50 -3.72
C VAL A 123 9.67 -8.39 -2.52
N ASN A 124 9.14 -9.59 -2.76
CA ASN A 124 8.97 -10.63 -1.74
C ASN A 124 10.35 -11.22 -1.41
N THR A 125 10.75 -11.17 -0.14
CA THR A 125 12.09 -11.61 0.29
C THR A 125 12.21 -13.12 0.45
N GLY A 126 11.09 -13.85 0.48
CA GLY A 126 11.07 -15.30 0.59
C GLY A 126 11.27 -16.04 -0.74
N ASN A 127 10.86 -15.44 -1.86
CA ASN A 127 10.92 -16.08 -3.19
C ASN A 127 11.45 -15.17 -4.31
N GLY A 128 11.71 -13.89 -4.04
CA GLY A 128 12.21 -12.92 -5.02
C GLY A 128 11.17 -12.40 -6.02
N GLU A 129 9.91 -12.80 -5.92
CA GLU A 129 8.84 -12.27 -6.76
C GLU A 129 8.71 -10.76 -6.59
N GLN A 130 8.45 -10.06 -7.69
CA GLN A 130 8.40 -8.61 -7.68
C GLN A 130 7.16 -8.10 -8.42
N LEU A 131 6.58 -7.01 -7.91
CA LEU A 131 5.49 -6.28 -8.52
C LEU A 131 5.82 -4.79 -8.52
N THR A 132 5.46 -4.13 -9.61
CA THR A 132 5.54 -2.67 -9.74
C THR A 132 4.13 -2.09 -9.75
N TYR A 133 3.91 -1.08 -8.93
CA TYR A 133 2.64 -0.41 -8.72
C TYR A 133 2.72 1.04 -9.19
N ARG A 134 1.62 1.55 -9.72
CA ARG A 134 1.45 2.95 -10.05
C ARG A 134 0.64 3.63 -8.97
N ARG A 135 0.96 4.88 -8.71
CA ARG A 135 0.20 5.71 -7.79
C ARG A 135 -1.20 5.92 -8.38
N ASP A 136 -2.21 5.82 -7.53
CA ASP A 136 -3.60 6.07 -7.91
C ASP A 136 -3.87 7.56 -8.23
#